data_AF-A0AAV2PWX5-F1
#
_entry.id   AF-A0AAV2PWX5-F1
#
_cell.length_a   1.000
_cell.length_b   1.000
_cell.length_c   1.000
_cell.angle_alpha   90.00
_cell.angle_beta   90.00
_cell.angle_gamma   90.00
#
_symmetry.space_group_name_H-M   'P 1'
#
loop_
_entity.id
_entity.type
_entity.pdbx_description
1 polymer ?
#
loop_
_entity_poly.entity_id
_entity_poly.type
_entity_poly.pdbx_seq_one_letter_code
_entity_poly.pdbx_strand_id
1 'polypeptide(L)'
;PPFRNIRVAVFSSVQFSSGCWPLLIPKKSSTRYSTRFIMFPASGGGRIGYRTTKAIRIAYHGCTNRPFFHIVVMEKRKSRQGLVIEQLGTYDPLVNAHGEKLCSMNLERIGYWIGQGAHISNPCAQLFGLSGLLPIHPSCYTKAWRSCRSISKDDQEIAT
;
A
#
# COMPACT_ATOMS: atom_id res chain seq x y z
N PRO A 1 -2.48 39.74 -29.32
CA PRO A 1 -3.42 40.53 -28.48
C PRO A 1 -4.50 41.18 -29.36
N PRO A 2 -5.66 41.66 -28.87
CA PRO A 2 -5.99 42.04 -27.49
C PRO A 2 -7.32 41.40 -26.98
N PHE A 3 -7.32 40.82 -25.77
CA PHE A 3 -7.76 41.43 -24.51
C PHE A 3 -9.28 41.42 -24.25
N ARG A 4 -9.59 41.12 -22.97
CA ARG A 4 -10.65 41.75 -22.13
C ARG A 4 -12.08 41.20 -22.34
N ASN A 5 -12.89 40.92 -21.31
CA ASN A 5 -12.96 41.52 -19.98
C ASN A 5 -13.53 40.59 -18.91
N ILE A 6 -12.92 40.68 -17.74
CA ILE A 6 -13.46 40.45 -16.41
C ILE A 6 -14.57 41.49 -16.14
N ARG A 7 -15.70 41.09 -15.56
CA ARG A 7 -16.62 42.03 -14.89
C ARG A 7 -16.70 41.70 -13.41
N VAL A 8 -16.25 42.66 -12.62
CA VAL A 8 -16.53 42.82 -11.19
C VAL A 8 -17.74 43.75 -11.06
N ALA A 9 -18.68 43.42 -10.18
CA ALA A 9 -19.66 44.33 -9.58
C ALA A 9 -19.81 43.84 -8.13
N VAL A 10 -19.17 44.47 -7.14
CA VAL A 10 -19.58 45.67 -6.37
C VAL A 10 -20.94 45.50 -5.68
N PHE A 11 -20.84 45.21 -4.38
CA PHE A 11 -21.56 45.82 -3.24
C PHE A 11 -23.02 46.30 -3.43
N SER A 12 -23.93 45.68 -2.67
CA SER A 12 -24.99 46.44 -2.00
C SER A 12 -25.33 45.80 -0.66
N SER A 13 -24.99 46.53 0.39
CA SER A 13 -25.49 46.43 1.75
C SER A 13 -27.00 46.66 1.82
N VAL A 14 -27.75 45.78 2.50
CA VAL A 14 -28.98 46.16 3.21
C VAL A 14 -29.15 45.27 4.45
N GLN A 15 -29.16 45.92 5.61
CA GLN A 15 -29.60 45.37 6.89
C GLN A 15 -31.11 45.07 6.86
N PHE A 16 -31.54 43.94 7.41
CA PHE A 16 -32.85 43.89 8.06
C PHE A 16 -32.77 43.12 9.38
N SER A 17 -33.09 43.87 10.42
CA SER A 17 -33.29 43.48 11.81
C SER A 17 -34.66 42.80 11.99
N SER A 18 -34.86 42.24 13.18
CA SER A 18 -36.02 41.49 13.70
C SER A 18 -36.12 40.06 13.18
N GLY A 19 -36.17 39.01 14.01
CA GLY A 19 -36.43 38.90 15.44
C GLY A 19 -37.24 37.62 15.64
N CYS A 20 -36.97 36.88 16.73
CA CYS A 20 -37.84 35.82 17.29
C CYS A 20 -37.94 34.52 16.42
N TRP A 21 -37.60 33.29 16.83
CA TRP A 21 -37.67 32.55 18.11
C TRP A 21 -36.58 31.45 18.17
N PRO A 22 -36.17 30.98 19.36
CA PRO A 22 -35.19 29.91 19.52
C PRO A 22 -35.86 28.55 19.38
N LEU A 23 -35.64 27.86 18.25
CA LEU A 23 -35.92 26.43 18.14
C LEU A 23 -34.71 25.65 18.68
N LEU A 24 -34.85 25.31 19.96
CA LEU A 24 -34.32 24.15 20.66
C LEU A 24 -33.72 23.10 19.70
N ILE A 25 -32.40 23.08 19.57
CA ILE A 25 -31.68 21.97 18.91
C ILE A 25 -31.62 20.82 19.93
N PRO A 26 -32.36 19.72 19.75
CA PRO A 26 -32.19 18.57 20.62
C PRO A 26 -30.82 17.96 20.37
N LYS A 27 -29.99 17.89 21.42
CA LYS A 27 -28.77 17.08 21.41
C LYS A 27 -29.17 15.63 21.14
N LYS A 28 -28.94 15.14 19.92
CA LYS A 28 -28.91 13.70 19.65
C LYS A 28 -27.67 13.11 20.31
N SER A 29 -27.79 12.76 21.58
CA SER A 29 -26.98 11.71 22.20
C SER A 29 -27.41 10.38 21.59
N SER A 30 -26.97 10.08 20.35
CA SER A 30 -27.01 8.70 19.88
C SER A 30 -25.86 7.97 20.57
N THR A 31 -26.15 7.44 21.76
CA THR A 31 -25.49 6.24 22.24
C THR A 31 -25.74 5.18 21.17
N ARG A 32 -24.81 5.07 20.21
CA ARG A 32 -24.71 3.89 19.36
C ARG A 32 -24.28 2.77 20.29
N TYR A 33 -25.27 2.11 20.88
CA TYR A 33 -25.13 0.76 21.35
C TYR A 33 -24.51 -0.02 20.20
N SER A 34 -23.21 -0.25 20.32
CA SER A 34 -22.47 -1.19 19.51
C SER A 34 -23.09 -2.54 19.81
N THR A 35 -24.13 -2.89 19.06
CA THR A 35 -24.66 -4.24 18.93
C THR A 35 -23.60 -5.09 18.21
N ARG A 36 -22.44 -5.27 18.86
CA ARG A 36 -21.72 -6.54 18.82
C ARG A 36 -22.58 -7.53 19.59
N PHE A 37 -23.67 -7.96 18.97
CA PHE A 37 -24.21 -9.27 19.28
C PHE A 37 -23.12 -10.27 18.88
N ILE A 38 -22.42 -10.80 19.89
CA ILE A 38 -21.63 -12.01 19.74
C ILE A 38 -22.67 -13.12 19.52
N MET A 39 -22.95 -13.44 18.26
CA MET A 39 -23.86 -14.52 17.92
C MET A 39 -23.20 -15.85 18.28
N PHE A 40 -23.90 -16.67 19.08
CA PHE A 40 -23.44 -17.99 19.53
C PHE A 40 -23.23 -18.95 18.34
N PRO A 41 -22.25 -19.88 18.43
CA PRO A 41 -21.69 -20.67 17.31
C PRO A 41 -22.59 -21.79 16.72
N ALA A 42 -23.90 -21.79 16.99
CA ALA A 42 -24.79 -22.89 16.58
C ALA A 42 -25.27 -22.83 15.11
N SER A 43 -24.90 -21.81 14.33
CA SER A 43 -25.44 -21.58 12.97
C SER A 43 -24.54 -22.06 11.82
N GLY A 44 -23.64 -23.03 12.04
CA GLY A 44 -22.89 -23.63 10.93
C GLY A 44 -22.10 -22.62 10.09
N GLY A 45 -21.75 -21.46 10.66
CA GLY A 45 -20.98 -20.40 10.02
C GLY A 45 -19.48 -20.71 9.96
N GLY A 46 -19.13 -21.99 9.95
CA GLY A 46 -17.79 -22.42 9.61
C GLY A 46 -17.51 -21.93 8.21
N ARG A 47 -16.69 -20.89 8.09
CA ARG A 47 -16.10 -20.50 6.81
C ARG A 47 -15.28 -21.69 6.33
N ILE A 48 -15.91 -22.58 5.57
CA ILE A 48 -15.25 -23.61 4.78
C ILE A 48 -14.25 -22.86 3.92
N GLY A 49 -12.97 -23.02 4.26
CA GLY A 49 -11.89 -22.27 3.66
C GLY A 49 -11.84 -22.54 2.16
N TYR A 50 -12.22 -21.55 1.36
CA TYR A 50 -11.75 -21.50 -0.03
C TYR A 50 -10.23 -21.62 0.04
N ARG A 51 -9.71 -22.70 -0.56
CA ARG A 51 -8.29 -23.09 -0.56
C ARG A 51 -7.43 -21.83 -0.65
N THR A 52 -6.77 -21.47 0.45
CA THR A 52 -6.02 -20.21 0.47
C THR A 52 -4.91 -20.31 -0.55
N THR A 53 -4.81 -19.32 -1.44
CA THR A 53 -3.74 -19.35 -2.42
C THR A 53 -2.41 -19.10 -1.74
N LYS A 54 -1.42 -19.92 -2.09
CA LYS A 54 -0.03 -19.71 -1.68
C LYS A 54 0.48 -18.43 -2.33
N ALA A 55 1.24 -17.64 -1.59
CA ALA A 55 1.79 -16.40 -2.07
C ALA A 55 3.31 -16.36 -1.82
N ILE A 56 4.05 -15.96 -2.85
CA ILE A 56 5.45 -15.57 -2.76
C ILE A 56 5.47 -14.11 -2.31
N ARG A 57 5.92 -13.89 -1.07
CA ARG A 57 5.93 -12.56 -0.45
C ARG A 57 7.13 -12.37 0.45
N ILE A 58 7.32 -11.12 0.89
CA ILE A 58 8.42 -10.73 1.75
C ILE A 58 8.00 -10.77 3.22
N ALA A 59 8.64 -11.62 4.01
CA ALA A 59 8.53 -11.62 5.47
C ALA A 59 9.57 -10.66 6.07
N TYR A 60 9.16 -9.89 7.08
CA TYR A 60 10.08 -9.01 7.82
C TYR A 60 10.79 -9.81 8.90
N HIS A 61 12.11 -9.81 8.88
CA HIS A 61 12.97 -10.41 9.89
C HIS A 61 14.05 -9.41 10.23
N GLY A 62 14.08 -8.87 11.44
CA GLY A 62 15.10 -7.89 11.79
C GLY A 62 14.77 -7.13 13.06
N CYS A 63 15.74 -6.33 13.49
CA CYS A 63 15.60 -5.47 14.65
C CYS A 63 15.08 -4.09 14.23
N THR A 64 14.67 -3.29 15.21
CA THR A 64 14.37 -1.87 14.98
C THR A 64 15.55 -1.18 14.27
N ASN A 65 15.25 -0.36 13.25
CA ASN A 65 16.25 0.35 12.42
C ASN A 65 17.24 -0.54 11.63
N ARG A 66 17.10 -1.87 11.68
CA ARG A 66 17.84 -2.82 10.83
C ARG A 66 16.83 -3.75 10.14
N PRO A 67 16.16 -3.26 9.07
CA PRO A 67 15.22 -4.08 8.32
C PRO A 67 15.98 -5.17 7.56
N PHE A 68 15.55 -6.40 7.70
CA PHE A 68 16.01 -7.51 6.87
C PHE A 68 14.80 -8.35 6.45
N PHE A 69 14.91 -9.00 5.29
CA PHE A 69 13.75 -9.56 4.63
C PHE A 69 14.03 -10.98 4.14
N HIS A 70 13.04 -11.85 4.28
CA HIS A 70 13.05 -13.18 3.70
C HIS A 70 12.02 -13.26 2.58
N ILE A 71 12.43 -13.83 1.44
CA ILE A 71 11.53 -14.18 0.34
C ILE A 71 10.97 -15.55 0.69
N VAL A 72 9.66 -15.62 0.95
CA VAL A 72 9.03 -16.80 1.51
C VAL A 72 7.77 -17.18 0.74
N VAL A 73 7.48 -18.48 0.73
CA VAL A 73 6.17 -19.01 0.34
C VAL A 73 5.34 -19.23 1.59
N MET A 74 4.19 -18.58 1.65
CA MET A 74 3.24 -18.81 2.73
C MET A 74 1.81 -18.56 2.28
N GLU A 75 0.87 -19.00 3.08
CA GLU A 75 -0.54 -18.73 2.83
C GLU A 75 -0.84 -17.24 2.98
N LYS A 76 -1.63 -16.67 2.05
CA LYS A 76 -1.97 -15.24 2.03
C LYS A 76 -2.53 -14.72 3.37
N ARG A 77 -3.34 -15.55 4.04
CA ARG A 77 -4.03 -15.23 5.31
C ARG A 77 -3.12 -15.19 6.55
N LYS A 78 -1.91 -15.76 6.47
CA LYS A 78 -1.00 -15.81 7.62
C LYS A 78 -0.44 -14.42 7.92
N SER A 79 -0.04 -14.19 9.17
CA SER A 79 0.71 -12.97 9.55
C SER A 79 2.00 -12.83 8.74
N ARG A 80 2.52 -11.60 8.63
CA ARG A 80 3.75 -11.29 7.89
C ARG A 80 4.97 -12.06 8.40
N GLN A 81 5.03 -12.31 9.71
CA GLN A 81 6.07 -13.07 10.42
C GLN A 81 5.57 -14.44 10.89
N GLY A 82 4.49 -14.94 10.27
CA GLY A 82 3.89 -16.22 10.66
C GLY A 82 4.66 -17.43 10.13
N LEU A 83 4.09 -18.61 10.34
CA LEU A 83 4.61 -19.88 9.82
C LEU A 83 4.76 -19.84 8.30
N VAL A 84 5.97 -20.17 7.85
CA VAL A 84 6.39 -20.20 6.46
C VAL A 84 6.36 -21.66 5.97
N ILE A 85 5.95 -21.88 4.72
CA ILE A 85 6.00 -23.22 4.09
C ILE A 85 7.43 -23.51 3.66
N GLU A 86 8.04 -22.56 2.94
CA GLU A 86 9.40 -22.65 2.44
C GLU A 86 10.02 -21.26 2.31
N GLN A 87 11.31 -21.16 2.66
CA GLN A 87 12.11 -19.97 2.42
C GLN A 87 12.82 -20.10 1.07
N LEU A 88 12.60 -19.16 0.18
CA LEU A 88 13.16 -19.14 -1.17
C LEU A 88 14.43 -18.30 -1.26
N GLY A 89 14.61 -17.35 -0.34
CA GLY A 89 15.70 -16.39 -0.42
C GLY A 89 15.70 -15.33 0.67
N THR A 90 16.59 -14.36 0.53
CA THR A 90 16.79 -13.22 1.44
C THR A 90 17.01 -11.93 0.67
N TYR A 91 16.68 -10.81 1.30
CA TYR A 91 16.88 -9.47 0.75
C TYR A 91 17.34 -8.53 1.87
N ASP A 92 18.51 -7.92 1.70
CA ASP A 92 18.98 -6.83 2.56
C ASP A 92 18.77 -5.49 1.81
N PRO A 93 17.89 -4.61 2.31
CA PRO A 93 17.68 -3.30 1.71
C PRO A 93 18.82 -2.32 2.01
N LEU A 94 19.62 -2.58 3.04
CA LEU A 94 20.75 -1.75 3.42
C LEU A 94 21.95 -2.10 2.55
N VAL A 95 22.75 -1.09 2.25
CA VAL A 95 23.97 -1.27 1.47
C VAL A 95 25.06 -1.84 2.36
N ASN A 96 25.85 -2.76 1.81
CA ASN A 96 27.07 -3.27 2.45
C ASN A 96 28.22 -2.25 2.33
N ALA A 97 29.41 -2.60 2.83
CA ALA A 97 30.61 -1.77 2.73
C ALA A 97 31.04 -1.51 1.26
N HIS A 98 30.62 -2.36 0.33
CA HIS A 98 30.90 -2.24 -1.10
C HIS A 98 29.83 -1.42 -1.86
N GLY A 99 28.81 -0.90 -1.17
CA GLY A 99 27.72 -0.10 -1.77
C GLY A 99 26.63 -0.93 -2.45
N GLU A 100 26.59 -2.24 -2.22
CA GLU A 100 25.70 -3.18 -2.89
C GLU A 100 24.53 -3.56 -1.99
N LYS A 101 23.36 -3.83 -2.60
CA LYS A 101 22.21 -4.43 -1.92
C LYS A 101 22.16 -5.91 -2.23
N LEU A 102 22.22 -6.73 -1.19
CA LEU A 102 22.31 -8.17 -1.35
C LEU A 102 20.91 -8.80 -1.48
N CYS A 103 20.74 -9.62 -2.51
CA CYS A 103 19.54 -10.42 -2.73
C CYS A 103 19.96 -11.84 -3.11
N SER A 104 19.55 -12.82 -2.30
CA SER A 104 19.76 -14.24 -2.60
C SER A 104 18.41 -14.86 -2.90
N MET A 105 18.30 -15.60 -4.00
CA MET A 105 17.05 -16.21 -4.43
C MET A 105 17.28 -17.53 -5.16
N ASN A 106 16.56 -18.57 -4.74
CA ASN A 106 16.57 -19.87 -5.37
C ASN A 106 15.61 -19.89 -6.58
N LEU A 107 16.19 -19.79 -7.78
CA LEU A 107 15.44 -19.69 -9.04
C LEU A 107 14.60 -20.94 -9.33
N GLU A 108 15.13 -22.13 -9.06
CA GLU A 108 14.45 -23.40 -9.30
C GLU A 108 13.16 -23.51 -8.47
N ARG A 109 13.27 -23.21 -7.17
CA ARG A 109 12.14 -23.28 -6.25
C ARG A 109 11.11 -22.19 -6.52
N ILE A 110 11.55 -20.99 -6.89
CA ILE A 110 10.64 -19.92 -7.34
C ILE A 110 9.84 -20.38 -8.56
N GLY A 111 10.51 -20.94 -9.57
CA GLY A 111 9.87 -21.46 -10.79
C GLY A 111 8.84 -22.55 -10.48
N TYR A 112 9.19 -23.49 -9.60
CA TYR A 112 8.27 -24.55 -9.14
C TYR A 112 6.99 -23.97 -8.52
N TRP A 113 7.11 -23.00 -7.61
CA TRP A 113 5.94 -22.41 -6.95
C TRP A 113 5.10 -21.56 -7.88
N ILE A 114 5.72 -20.86 -8.84
CA ILE A 114 5.00 -20.15 -9.90
C ILE A 114 4.20 -21.15 -10.75
N GLY A 115 4.80 -22.27 -11.15
CA GLY A 115 4.13 -23.35 -11.89
C GLY A 115 2.98 -23.98 -11.11
N GLN A 116 3.09 -24.06 -9.79
CA GLN A 116 2.03 -24.53 -8.89
C GLN A 116 0.88 -23.51 -8.70
N GLY A 117 0.99 -22.30 -9.28
CA GLY A 117 -0.03 -21.26 -9.20
C GLY A 117 0.10 -20.35 -7.96
N ALA A 118 1.30 -20.20 -7.39
CA ALA A 118 1.52 -19.26 -6.30
C ALA A 118 1.44 -17.80 -6.79
N HIS A 119 0.71 -16.95 -6.07
CA HIS A 119 0.64 -15.52 -6.41
C HIS A 119 1.91 -14.79 -5.97
N ILE A 120 2.42 -13.91 -6.83
CA ILE A 120 3.58 -13.08 -6.53
C ILE A 120 3.12 -11.72 -5.99
N SER A 121 3.69 -11.27 -4.88
CA SER A 121 3.43 -9.91 -4.36
C SER A 121 4.17 -8.83 -5.16
N ASN A 122 3.64 -7.61 -5.22
CA ASN A 122 4.24 -6.48 -5.95
C ASN A 122 5.75 -6.26 -5.69
N PRO A 123 6.27 -6.23 -4.44
CA PRO A 123 7.71 -6.04 -4.24
C PRO A 123 8.54 -7.23 -4.74
N CYS A 124 8.05 -8.47 -4.61
CA CYS A 124 8.71 -9.63 -5.20
C CYS A 124 8.71 -9.56 -6.73
N ALA A 125 7.61 -9.13 -7.36
CA ALA A 125 7.55 -8.95 -8.80
C ALA A 125 8.55 -7.90 -9.30
N GLN A 126 8.75 -6.81 -8.55
CA GLN A 126 9.78 -5.81 -8.85
C GLN A 126 11.19 -6.42 -8.73
N LEU A 127 11.48 -7.16 -7.67
CA LEU A 127 12.78 -7.83 -7.47
C LEU A 127 13.08 -8.84 -8.57
N PHE A 128 12.11 -9.70 -8.92
CA PHE A 128 12.26 -10.69 -9.99
C PHE A 128 12.37 -10.06 -11.38
N GLY A 129 11.76 -8.88 -11.57
CA GLY A 129 11.94 -8.07 -12.78
C GLY A 129 13.36 -7.52 -12.91
N LEU A 130 13.93 -7.02 -11.81
CA LEU A 130 15.31 -6.51 -11.78
C LEU A 130 16.35 -7.63 -11.94
N SER A 131 16.05 -8.85 -11.46
CA SER A 131 16.94 -10.01 -11.62
C SER A 131 16.89 -10.63 -13.03
N GLY A 132 16.00 -10.17 -13.91
CA GLY A 132 15.79 -10.73 -15.25
C GLY A 132 14.99 -12.05 -15.28
N LEU A 133 14.38 -12.47 -14.16
CA LEU A 133 13.53 -13.68 -14.13
C LEU A 133 12.15 -13.43 -14.74
N LEU A 134 11.61 -12.24 -14.53
CA LEU A 134 10.32 -11.77 -15.05
C LEU A 134 10.52 -10.47 -15.84
N PRO A 135 9.56 -10.06 -16.68
CA PRO A 135 9.60 -8.72 -17.25
C PRO A 135 9.50 -7.65 -16.14
N ILE A 136 10.07 -6.47 -16.40
CA ILE A 136 10.03 -5.35 -15.47
C ILE A 136 8.56 -4.98 -15.19
N HIS A 137 8.18 -5.00 -13.91
CA HIS A 137 6.81 -4.70 -13.51
C HIS A 137 6.42 -3.24 -13.87
N PRO A 138 5.21 -2.96 -14.37
CA PRO A 138 4.80 -1.63 -14.86
C PRO A 138 4.92 -0.52 -13.81
N SER A 139 4.75 -0.85 -12.51
CA SER A 139 4.94 0.14 -11.45
C SER A 139 6.39 0.64 -11.32
N CYS A 140 7.39 -0.12 -11.77
CA CYS A 140 8.77 0.38 -11.87
C CYS A 140 8.86 1.53 -12.87
N TYR A 141 8.24 1.37 -14.05
CA TYR A 141 8.20 2.41 -15.08
C TYR A 141 7.46 3.66 -14.58
N THR A 142 6.27 3.50 -14.00
CA THR A 142 5.51 4.64 -13.46
C THR A 142 6.26 5.36 -12.33
N LYS A 143 6.98 4.63 -11.47
CA LYS A 143 7.81 5.23 -10.40
C LYS A 143 9.00 6.00 -10.99
N ALA A 144 9.68 5.44 -11.98
CA ALA A 144 10.79 6.10 -12.65
C ALA A 144 10.34 7.41 -13.30
N TRP A 145 9.25 7.38 -14.08
CA TRP A 145 8.68 8.59 -14.71
C TRP A 145 8.32 9.68 -13.69
N ARG A 146 7.72 9.30 -12.55
CA ARG A 146 7.40 10.25 -11.46
C ARG A 146 8.66 10.84 -10.82
N SER A 147 9.69 10.02 -10.62
CA SER A 147 10.97 10.46 -10.05
C SER A 147 11.69 11.45 -10.97
N CYS A 148 11.75 11.18 -12.27
CA CYS A 148 12.34 12.10 -13.23
C CYS A 148 11.62 13.47 -13.22
N ARG A 149 10.28 13.45 -13.08
CA ARG A 149 9.49 14.69 -13.02
C ARG A 149 9.70 15.47 -11.73
N SER A 150 9.89 14.82 -10.58
CA SER A 150 10.22 15.53 -9.34
C SER A 150 11.60 16.16 -9.44
N ILE A 151 12.61 15.41 -9.88
CA ILE A 151 13.99 15.90 -10.08
C ILE A 151 13.99 17.13 -10.98
N SER A 152 13.28 17.09 -12.11
CA SER A 152 13.21 18.25 -13.00
C SER A 152 12.60 19.49 -12.36
N LYS A 153 11.67 19.34 -11.40
CA LYS A 153 11.09 20.49 -10.69
C LYS A 153 12.07 21.05 -9.68
N ASP A 154 12.73 20.16 -8.94
CA ASP A 154 13.75 20.52 -7.95
C ASP A 154 14.91 21.28 -8.65
N ASP A 155 15.33 20.83 -9.84
CA ASP A 155 16.36 21.50 -10.64
C ASP A 155 15.93 22.91 -11.10
N GLN A 156 14.63 23.12 -11.40
CA GLN A 156 14.11 24.45 -11.75
C GLN A 156 14.05 25.36 -10.52
N GLU A 157 13.66 24.84 -9.35
CA GLU A 157 13.60 25.60 -8.10
C GLU A 157 15.01 26.01 -7.62
N ILE A 158 16.04 25.19 -7.85
CA ILE A 158 17.44 25.53 -7.55
C ILE A 158 17.97 26.62 -8.50
N ALA A 159 17.45 26.68 -9.73
CA ALA A 159 17.90 27.63 -10.75
C ALA A 159 17.28 29.04 -10.60
N THR A 160 16.21 29.20 -9.82
CA THR A 160 15.51 30.46 -9.54
C THR A 160 15.92 31.07 -8.21
#